data_AF-A0A3N4H7C3-F1
#
_entry.id   AF-A0A3N4H7C3-F1
#
_cell.length_a   1.000
_cell.length_b   1.000
_cell.length_c   1.000
_cell.angle_alpha   90.00
_cell.angle_beta   90.00
_cell.angle_gamma   90.00
#
_symmetry.space_group_name_H-M   'P 1'
#
loop_
_entity.id
_entity.type
_entity.pdbx_description
1 polymer ?
#
loop_
_entity_poly.entity_id
_entity_poly.type
_entity_poly.pdbx_seq_one_letter_code
_entity_poly.pdbx_strand_id
1 'polypeptide(L)'
;MPESWYSQDDDTVRVVGPSYTSNWWKEEQSRLDAKYRDDPGHFLIVIIAASDATQLINLIGDQELNPVNFTLGNFDPDIRSCPTRAAWRSIGILPQNLKYSDLFVRPIRKLYQDGIKVVCPDGRVRFGHPILSGWIADYMETLKIFGNAMNSCPVCQIP
;
A
#
# COMPACT_ATOMS: atom_id res chain seq x y z
N MET A 1 -6.79 -8.96 -11.16
CA MET A 1 -7.27 -7.65 -11.64
C MET A 1 -8.48 -7.27 -10.79
N PRO A 2 -8.92 -6.00 -10.72
CA PRO A 2 -10.04 -5.62 -9.86
C PRO A 2 -11.31 -6.39 -10.23
N GLU A 3 -12.08 -6.78 -9.22
CA GLU A 3 -13.26 -7.63 -9.38
C GLU A 3 -14.52 -6.96 -8.84
N SER A 4 -15.65 -7.43 -9.35
CA SER A 4 -16.96 -7.03 -8.89
C SER A 4 -17.68 -8.20 -8.25
N TRP A 5 -17.90 -8.14 -6.94
CA TRP A 5 -18.65 -9.16 -6.21
C TRP A 5 -20.05 -8.66 -5.87
N TYR A 6 -21.04 -9.51 -6.04
CA TYR A 6 -22.45 -9.24 -5.78
C TYR A 6 -23.01 -10.35 -4.87
N SER A 7 -24.08 -10.05 -4.13
CA SER A 7 -24.73 -11.05 -3.29
C SER A 7 -25.26 -12.20 -4.14
N GLN A 8 -25.23 -13.41 -3.60
CA GLN A 8 -25.81 -14.58 -4.26
C GLN A 8 -27.34 -14.50 -4.32
N ASP A 9 -27.96 -13.86 -3.32
CA ASP A 9 -29.41 -13.72 -3.20
C ASP A 9 -29.96 -12.54 -4.02
N ASP A 10 -29.11 -11.55 -4.32
CA ASP A 10 -29.49 -10.32 -5.03
C ASP A 10 -28.28 -9.74 -5.79
N ASP A 11 -28.34 -9.77 -7.12
CA ASP A 11 -27.28 -9.30 -8.01
C ASP A 11 -27.14 -7.77 -8.02
N THR A 12 -28.08 -7.04 -7.42
CA THR A 12 -28.02 -5.59 -7.26
C THR A 12 -27.22 -5.17 -6.02
N VAL A 13 -27.07 -6.07 -5.04
CA VAL A 13 -26.38 -5.78 -3.78
C VAL A 13 -24.89 -6.00 -3.94
N ARG A 14 -24.13 -4.90 -3.85
CA ARG A 14 -22.66 -4.91 -3.93
C ARG A 14 -22.06 -5.48 -2.64
N VAL A 15 -21.14 -6.43 -2.79
CA VAL A 15 -20.32 -6.94 -1.68
C VAL A 15 -18.88 -6.45 -1.86
N VAL A 16 -18.30 -5.90 -0.80
CA VAL A 16 -16.89 -5.51 -0.74
C VAL A 16 -16.23 -6.37 0.33
N GLY A 17 -15.24 -7.16 -0.08
CA GLY A 17 -14.44 -7.99 0.81
C GLY A 17 -12.95 -7.62 0.66
N PRO A 18 -12.15 -8.43 -0.06
CA PRO A 18 -10.76 -8.10 -0.35
C PRO A 18 -10.57 -6.76 -1.06
N SER A 19 -9.36 -6.19 -0.92
CA SER A 19 -9.00 -4.88 -1.49
C SER A 19 -9.27 -4.75 -2.99
N TYR A 20 -9.07 -5.82 -3.77
CA TYR A 20 -9.31 -5.83 -5.21
C TYR A 20 -10.80 -5.81 -5.60
N THR A 21 -11.72 -5.95 -4.64
CA THR A 21 -13.18 -5.80 -4.85
C THR A 21 -13.66 -4.37 -4.60
N SER A 22 -12.77 -3.46 -4.18
CA SER A 22 -13.12 -2.07 -3.88
C SER A 22 -13.40 -1.23 -5.13
N ASN A 23 -14.26 -0.23 -5.01
CA ASN A 23 -14.55 0.72 -6.07
C ASN A 23 -13.31 1.53 -6.46
N TRP A 24 -12.53 1.98 -5.46
CA TRP A 24 -11.32 2.75 -5.68
C TRP A 24 -10.32 2.03 -6.61
N TRP A 25 -10.06 0.74 -6.36
CA TRP A 25 -9.14 -0.01 -7.21
C TRP A 25 -9.66 -0.09 -8.65
N LYS A 26 -10.96 -0.37 -8.81
CA LYS A 26 -11.59 -0.44 -10.14
C LYS A 26 -11.49 0.90 -10.89
N GLU A 27 -11.77 2.01 -10.22
CA GLU A 27 -11.65 3.36 -10.77
C GLU A 27 -10.22 3.67 -11.18
N GLU A 28 -9.24 3.37 -10.33
CA GLU A 28 -7.84 3.64 -10.59
C GLU A 28 -7.29 2.76 -11.72
N GLN A 29 -7.69 1.49 -11.79
CA GLN A 29 -7.36 0.63 -12.92
C GLN A 29 -8.00 1.16 -14.22
N SER A 30 -9.24 1.65 -14.16
CA SER A 30 -9.90 2.23 -15.32
C SER A 30 -9.19 3.50 -15.83
N ARG A 31 -8.64 4.32 -14.91
CA ARG A 31 -7.78 5.47 -15.28
C ARG A 31 -6.50 5.02 -15.97
N LEU A 32 -5.88 3.96 -15.47
CA LEU A 32 -4.68 3.39 -16.05
C LEU A 32 -4.95 2.82 -17.45
N ASP A 33 -6.03 2.06 -17.60
CA ASP A 33 -6.47 1.48 -18.88
C ASP A 33 -6.85 2.58 -19.88
N ALA A 34 -7.44 3.69 -19.43
CA ALA A 34 -7.72 4.85 -20.27
C ALA A 34 -6.43 5.56 -20.72
N LYS A 35 -5.41 5.63 -19.86
CA LYS A 35 -4.11 6.23 -20.18
C LYS A 35 -3.32 5.39 -21.18
N TYR A 36 -3.35 4.06 -21.04
CA TYR A 36 -2.63 3.11 -21.89
C TYR A 36 -3.59 2.34 -22.82
N ARG A 37 -4.59 3.02 -23.38
CA ARG A 37 -5.63 2.39 -24.21
C ARG A 37 -5.06 1.59 -25.39
N ASP A 38 -4.00 2.10 -26.01
CA ASP A 38 -3.38 1.51 -27.19
C ASP A 38 -2.30 0.46 -26.86
N ASP A 39 -1.94 0.30 -25.58
CA ASP A 39 -0.94 -0.67 -25.09
C ASP A 39 -1.55 -1.51 -23.96
N PRO A 40 -2.17 -2.66 -24.24
CA PRO A 40 -2.82 -3.48 -23.23
C PRO A 40 -1.80 -4.26 -22.38
N GLY A 41 -2.16 -4.51 -21.11
CA GLY A 41 -1.30 -5.27 -20.18
C GLY A 41 -0.77 -4.45 -19.01
N HIS A 42 -1.35 -3.28 -18.76
CA HIS A 42 -1.06 -2.47 -17.59
C HIS A 42 -1.95 -2.87 -16.41
N PHE A 43 -1.38 -3.00 -15.21
CA PHE A 43 -2.13 -3.34 -14.00
C PHE A 43 -1.57 -2.67 -12.76
N LEU A 44 -2.42 -2.43 -11.77
CA LEU A 44 -1.99 -1.85 -10.50
C LEU A 44 -1.30 -2.88 -9.59
N ILE A 45 -0.18 -2.46 -9.01
CA ILE A 45 0.46 -3.14 -7.88
C ILE A 45 0.16 -2.29 -6.65
N VAL A 46 -0.80 -2.74 -5.85
CA VAL A 46 -1.22 -1.97 -4.68
C VAL A 46 -0.27 -2.27 -3.54
N ILE A 47 0.40 -1.24 -3.03
CA ILE A 47 1.30 -1.32 -1.88
C ILE A 47 0.54 -0.86 -0.65
N ILE A 48 0.58 -1.69 0.39
CA ILE A 48 0.15 -1.35 1.74
C ILE A 48 1.40 -1.34 2.60
N ALA A 49 1.76 -0.18 3.13
CA ALA A 49 2.87 -0.04 4.05
C ALA A 49 2.38 -0.20 5.49
N ALA A 50 3.26 -0.64 6.37
CA ALA A 50 3.03 -0.65 7.78
C ALA A 50 4.34 -0.32 8.49
N SER A 51 4.22 0.27 9.66
CA SER A 51 5.34 0.49 10.55
C SER A 51 4.90 0.13 11.96
N ASP A 52 5.87 -0.29 12.77
CA ASP A 52 5.65 -0.60 14.17
C ASP A 52 6.95 -0.31 14.92
N ALA A 53 6.97 0.79 15.67
CA ALA A 53 8.15 1.20 16.40
C ALA A 53 8.44 0.23 17.56
N THR A 54 9.58 -0.46 17.47
CA THR A 54 10.02 -1.42 18.50
C THR A 54 11.11 -0.80 19.37
N GLN A 55 10.97 -0.88 20.70
CA GLN A 55 12.01 -0.46 21.64
C GLN A 55 13.11 -1.53 21.70
N LEU A 56 14.37 -1.16 21.42
CA LEU A 56 15.48 -2.11 21.42
C LEU A 56 16.02 -2.38 22.84
N ILE A 57 16.04 -1.39 23.74
CA ILE A 57 16.57 -1.52 25.11
C ILE A 57 16.08 -0.41 26.04
N ASN A 58 15.62 -0.76 27.25
CA ASN A 58 15.14 0.19 28.28
C ASN A 58 16.19 0.54 29.35
N LEU A 59 17.44 0.09 29.21
CA LEU A 59 18.43 0.18 30.28
C LEU A 59 19.47 1.30 30.06
N ILE A 60 19.93 1.55 28.83
CA ILE A 60 20.90 2.62 28.52
C ILE A 60 20.69 3.10 27.08
N GLY A 61 20.09 4.29 26.93
CA GLY A 61 19.85 4.95 25.65
C GLY A 61 18.50 4.60 25.02
N ASP A 62 17.67 5.60 24.77
CA ASP A 62 16.37 5.48 24.08
C ASP A 62 16.58 5.14 22.59
N GLN A 63 16.98 3.90 22.31
CA GLN A 63 17.12 3.39 20.95
C GLN A 63 15.84 2.67 20.53
N GLU A 64 15.01 3.36 19.76
CA GLU A 64 13.89 2.80 19.02
C GLU A 64 14.33 2.37 17.60
N LEU A 65 13.85 1.21 17.17
CA LEU A 65 13.94 0.70 15.80
C LEU A 65 12.56 0.79 15.15
N ASN A 66 12.43 1.54 14.06
CA ASN A 66 11.17 1.69 13.35
C ASN A 66 11.25 1.03 11.95
N PRO A 67 11.00 -0.28 11.82
CA PRO A 67 10.97 -0.95 10.53
C PRO A 67 9.78 -0.51 9.67
N VAL A 68 10.04 -0.27 8.38
CA VAL A 68 8.98 -0.17 7.36
C VAL A 68 8.77 -1.53 6.76
N ASN A 69 7.58 -2.06 6.99
CA ASN A 69 7.08 -3.25 6.35
C ASN A 69 6.15 -2.86 5.20
N PHE A 70 6.07 -3.69 4.18
CA PHE A 70 5.05 -3.56 3.16
C PHE A 70 4.51 -4.91 2.74
N THR A 71 3.31 -4.89 2.21
CA THR A 71 2.69 -6.01 1.52
C THR A 71 2.01 -5.53 0.24
N LEU A 72 1.65 -6.48 -0.61
CA LEU A 72 0.90 -6.21 -1.82
C LEU A 72 -0.59 -6.45 -1.59
N GLY A 73 -1.40 -5.44 -1.87
CA GLY A 73 -2.86 -5.52 -1.90
C GLY A 73 -3.38 -6.56 -2.91
N ASN A 74 -2.51 -7.00 -3.83
CA ASN A 74 -2.78 -8.03 -4.84
C ASN A 74 -2.83 -9.45 -4.24
N PHE A 75 -2.25 -9.67 -3.06
CA PHE A 75 -2.38 -10.94 -2.35
C PHE A 75 -3.75 -11.05 -1.69
N ASP A 76 -4.27 -12.25 -1.62
CA ASP A 76 -5.50 -12.55 -0.89
C ASP A 76 -5.34 -12.14 0.61
N PRO A 77 -6.38 -11.57 1.24
CA PRO A 77 -6.33 -11.18 2.65
C PRO A 77 -5.89 -12.32 3.58
N ASP A 78 -6.29 -13.57 3.32
CA ASP A 78 -5.93 -14.72 4.15
C ASP A 78 -4.43 -15.01 4.04
N ILE A 79 -3.86 -14.87 2.85
CA ILE A 79 -2.42 -15.01 2.63
C ILE A 79 -1.65 -13.88 3.33
N ARG A 80 -2.16 -12.64 3.27
CA ARG A 80 -1.56 -11.49 3.98
C ARG A 80 -1.60 -11.64 5.49
N SER A 81 -2.64 -12.31 6.00
CA SER A 81 -2.86 -12.52 7.43
C SER A 81 -2.16 -13.77 7.95
N CYS A 82 -1.54 -14.57 7.07
CA CYS A 82 -0.83 -15.80 7.42
C CYS A 82 0.69 -15.55 7.51
N PRO A 83 1.30 -15.50 8.72
CA PRO A 83 2.71 -15.17 8.88
C PRO A 83 3.66 -16.12 8.14
N THR A 84 3.32 -17.40 8.05
CA THR A 84 4.15 -18.43 7.39
C THR A 84 4.19 -18.29 5.87
N ARG A 85 3.23 -17.58 5.26
CA ARG A 85 3.23 -17.27 3.83
C ARG A 85 4.18 -16.14 3.48
N ALA A 86 4.69 -15.43 4.48
CA ALA A 86 5.67 -14.38 4.31
C ALA A 86 5.19 -13.37 3.24
N ALA A 87 3.95 -12.92 3.34
CA ALA A 87 3.37 -11.92 2.43
C ALA A 87 3.77 -10.48 2.77
N TRP A 88 4.31 -10.27 3.97
CA TRP A 88 4.89 -9.01 4.44
C TRP A 88 6.41 -9.07 4.35
N ARG A 89 7.03 -7.96 3.94
CA ARG A 89 8.49 -7.80 3.87
C ARG A 89 8.90 -6.47 4.47
N SER A 90 9.98 -6.46 5.24
CA SER A 90 10.64 -5.23 5.66
C SER A 90 11.53 -4.71 4.53
N ILE A 91 11.44 -3.42 4.25
CA ILE A 91 12.21 -2.73 3.19
C ILE A 91 13.24 -1.76 3.72
N GLY A 92 13.16 -1.41 5.01
CA GLY A 92 14.07 -0.47 5.61
C GLY A 92 13.70 -0.13 7.04
N ILE A 93 14.53 0.71 7.64
CA ILE A 93 14.35 1.23 8.99
C ILE A 93 14.26 2.74 8.87
N LEU A 94 13.21 3.33 9.43
CA LEU A 94 13.07 4.77 9.51
C LEU A 94 13.95 5.34 10.64
N PRO A 95 14.52 6.52 10.44
CA PRO A 95 15.17 7.25 11.53
C PRO A 95 14.14 7.68 12.57
N GLN A 96 14.55 7.80 13.84
CA GLN A 96 13.67 8.23 14.95
C GLN A 96 13.07 9.62 14.73
N ASN A 97 13.82 10.51 14.07
CA ASN A 97 13.39 11.87 13.75
C ASN A 97 13.13 11.99 12.25
N LEU A 98 11.95 11.56 11.80
CA LEU A 98 11.49 11.79 10.43
C LEU A 98 11.06 13.26 10.28
N LYS A 99 11.73 13.97 9.38
CA LYS A 99 11.28 15.30 8.91
C LYS A 99 10.60 15.27 7.56
N TYR A 100 10.57 14.12 6.88
CA TYR A 100 10.17 14.04 5.48
C TYR A 100 9.48 12.71 5.14
N SER A 101 8.18 12.78 4.87
CA SER A 101 7.35 11.72 4.30
C SER A 101 7.65 11.44 2.81
N ASP A 102 8.36 12.35 2.14
CA ASP A 102 8.55 12.32 0.69
C ASP A 102 9.63 11.32 0.22
N LEU A 103 10.46 10.81 1.14
CA LEU A 103 11.50 9.81 0.82
C LEU A 103 10.90 8.51 0.28
N PHE A 104 9.75 8.10 0.81
CA PHE A 104 9.08 6.86 0.39
C PHE A 104 8.07 7.09 -0.73
N VAL A 105 7.39 8.24 -0.74
CA VAL A 105 6.31 8.53 -1.69
C VAL A 105 6.85 8.92 -3.08
N ARG A 106 7.96 9.68 -3.16
CA ARG A 106 8.51 10.11 -4.46
C ARG A 106 8.91 8.94 -5.37
N PRO A 107 9.68 7.94 -4.90
CA PRO A 107 10.07 6.82 -5.75
C PRO A 107 8.86 6.03 -6.24
N ILE A 108 7.87 5.79 -5.37
CA ILE A 108 6.65 5.06 -5.74
C ILE A 108 5.85 5.84 -6.78
N ARG A 109 5.71 7.16 -6.63
CA ARG A 109 5.03 8.00 -7.62
C ARG A 109 5.70 7.92 -8.99
N LYS A 110 7.04 7.91 -9.03
CA LYS A 110 7.77 7.73 -10.29
C LYS A 110 7.54 6.35 -10.88
N LEU A 111 7.61 5.29 -10.07
CA LEU A 111 7.32 3.91 -10.52
C LEU A 111 5.89 3.75 -11.02
N TYR A 112 4.92 4.43 -10.41
CA TYR A 112 3.55 4.48 -10.91
C TYR A 112 3.47 5.12 -12.29
N GLN A 113 4.21 6.19 -12.55
CA GLN A 113 4.18 6.89 -13.83
C GLN A 113 4.85 6.06 -14.93
N ASP A 114 6.05 5.56 -14.65
CA ASP A 114 6.90 4.83 -15.60
C ASP A 114 6.39 3.40 -15.84
N GLY A 115 5.80 2.77 -14.81
CA GLY A 115 5.49 1.35 -14.80
C GLY A 115 6.75 0.49 -14.65
N ILE A 116 6.56 -0.75 -14.20
CA ILE A 116 7.62 -1.76 -14.08
C ILE A 116 7.24 -3.00 -14.90
N LYS A 117 8.20 -3.60 -15.58
CA LYS A 117 7.97 -4.86 -16.28
C LYS A 117 7.88 -6.01 -15.27
N VAL A 118 6.78 -6.74 -15.30
CA VAL A 118 6.52 -7.88 -14.43
C VAL A 118 6.28 -9.12 -15.29
N VAL A 119 7.03 -10.18 -14.99
CA VAL A 119 6.78 -11.50 -15.57
C VAL A 119 5.63 -12.14 -14.81
N CYS A 120 4.51 -12.36 -15.49
CA CYS A 120 3.35 -13.00 -14.91
C CYS A 120 3.47 -14.53 -14.95
N PRO A 121 2.68 -15.27 -14.13
CA PRO A 121 2.73 -16.74 -14.09
C PRO A 121 2.40 -17.43 -15.42
N ASP A 122 1.71 -16.75 -16.34
CA ASP A 122 1.41 -17.23 -17.68
C ASP A 122 2.58 -17.07 -18.67
N GLY A 123 3.75 -16.65 -18.19
CA GLY A 123 4.96 -16.43 -18.99
C GLY A 123 4.95 -15.14 -19.80
N ARG A 124 3.89 -14.32 -19.70
CA ARG A 124 3.80 -13.03 -20.41
C ARG A 124 4.37 -11.91 -19.56
N VAL A 125 5.02 -10.95 -20.20
CA VAL A 125 5.47 -9.72 -19.55
C VAL A 125 4.35 -8.69 -19.63
N ARG A 126 4.04 -8.07 -18.49
CA ARG A 126 3.03 -7.02 -18.34
C ARG A 126 3.64 -5.83 -17.61
N PHE A 127 2.99 -4.66 -17.66
CA PHE A 127 3.42 -3.48 -16.93
C PHE A 127 2.65 -3.34 -15.61
N GLY A 128 3.35 -3.48 -14.50
CA GLY A 128 2.82 -3.21 -13.17
C GLY A 128 3.05 -1.75 -12.78
N HIS A 129 2.05 -1.10 -12.19
CA HIS A 129 2.12 0.27 -11.72
C HIS A 129 1.98 0.30 -10.20
N PRO A 130 3.10 0.41 -9.45
CA PRO A 130 3.07 0.43 -7.99
C PRO A 130 2.38 1.69 -7.46
N ILE A 131 1.42 1.54 -6.57
CA ILE A 131 0.72 2.65 -5.94
C ILE A 131 0.62 2.42 -4.43
N LEU A 132 1.02 3.41 -3.64
CA LEU A 132 0.82 3.38 -2.19
C LEU A 132 -0.66 3.68 -1.89
N SER A 133 -1.41 2.68 -1.43
CA SER A 133 -2.84 2.81 -1.15
C SER A 133 -3.14 3.12 0.31
N GLY A 134 -2.24 2.75 1.23
CA GLY A 134 -2.47 2.95 2.65
C GLY A 134 -1.22 2.70 3.48
N TRP A 135 -1.23 3.27 4.68
CA TRP A 135 -0.22 3.06 5.70
C TRP A 135 -0.90 2.61 6.99
N ILE A 136 -0.49 1.46 7.52
CA ILE A 136 -0.98 0.91 8.78
C ILE A 136 0.01 1.31 9.88
N ALA A 137 -0.43 2.19 10.76
CA ALA A 137 0.31 2.65 11.93
C ALA A 137 -0.70 3.11 12.98
N ASP A 138 -0.30 3.16 14.24
CA ASP A 138 -1.13 3.79 15.26
C ASP A 138 -1.19 5.32 15.06
N TYR A 139 -2.05 6.01 15.82
CA TYR A 139 -2.22 7.46 15.66
C TYR A 139 -0.91 8.23 15.89
N MET A 140 -0.20 7.92 16.97
CA MET A 140 1.01 8.66 17.36
C MET A 140 2.15 8.42 16.37
N GLU A 141 2.26 7.21 15.85
CA GLU A 141 3.23 6.82 14.84
C GLU A 141 2.89 7.44 13.49
N THR A 142 1.61 7.46 13.09
CA THR A 142 1.14 8.16 11.89
C THR A 142 1.53 9.64 11.94
N LEU A 143 1.35 10.31 13.09
CA LEU A 143 1.79 11.69 13.26
C LEU A 143 3.29 11.85 13.07
N LYS A 144 4.11 10.96 13.65
CA LYS A 144 5.57 10.97 13.51
C LYS A 144 6.02 10.76 12.05
N ILE A 145 5.40 9.83 11.33
CA ILE A 145 5.80 9.46 9.96
C ILE A 145 5.46 10.56 8.96
N PHE A 146 4.26 11.13 9.08
CA PHE A 146 3.80 12.17 8.17
C PHE A 146 4.20 13.59 8.62
N GLY A 147 4.84 13.73 9.78
CA GLY A 147 5.28 15.03 10.32
C GLY A 147 4.11 15.93 10.74
N ASN A 148 2.99 15.33 11.14
CA ASN A 148 1.77 16.03 11.52
C ASN A 148 1.82 16.48 12.99
N ALA A 149 1.20 17.62 13.30
CA ALA A 149 1.13 18.13 14.67
C ALA A 149 0.26 17.23 15.57
N MET A 150 0.58 17.16 16.87
CA MET A 150 -0.26 16.47 17.83
C MET A 150 -1.69 17.05 17.82
N ASN A 151 -2.71 16.18 17.87
CA ASN A 151 -4.13 16.52 17.73
C ASN A 151 -4.56 17.03 16.35
N SER A 152 -3.73 16.89 15.32
CA SER A 152 -4.16 17.12 13.93
C SER A 152 -4.71 15.83 13.30
N CYS A 153 -5.58 15.99 12.30
CA CYS A 153 -6.07 14.87 11.49
C CYS A 153 -5.01 14.53 10.43
N PRO A 154 -4.41 13.32 10.45
CA PRO A 154 -3.37 12.96 9.47
C PRO A 154 -3.90 12.72 8.06
N VAL A 155 -5.23 12.60 7.92
CA VAL A 155 -5.93 12.36 6.65
C VAL A 155 -6.49 13.65 6.05
N CYS A 156 -6.83 14.62 6.90
CA CYS A 156 -7.56 15.82 6.51
C CYS A 156 -6.56 16.95 6.24
N GLN A 157 -6.68 17.61 5.10
CA GLN A 157 -6.12 18.95 4.94
C GLN A 157 -7.06 19.93 5.65
N ILE A 158 -6.86 20.13 6.94
CA ILE A 158 -7.45 21.29 7.62
C ILE A 158 -6.53 22.48 7.27
N PRO A 159 -7.07 23.61 6.77
CA PRO A 159 -6.27 24.82 6.55
C PRO A 159 -5.64 25.33 7.85
#